data_AF-A0A950K7C6-F1
#
_entry.id   AF-A0A950K7C6-F1
#
_cell.length_a   1.000
_cell.length_b   1.000
_cell.length_c   1.000
_cell.angle_alpha   90.00
_cell.angle_beta   90.00
_cell.angle_gamma   90.00
#
_symmetry.space_group_name_H-M   'P 1'
#
loop_
_entity.id
_entity.type
_entity.pdbx_description
1 polymer ?
#
loop_
_entity_poly.entity_id
_entity_poly.type
_entity_poly.pdbx_seq_one_letter_code
_entity_poly.pdbx_strand_id
1 'polypeptide(L)'
;MRTLPLLFGLALLAACDNKPAGTATPASPSPAAAGAGAPAPASSEAPKGETTYYFGVKETHTNITFQSKNDLTDILGASHNVVGSAAIDFVAGSGKCDLSVPAVTLNSGMADRDRAMMGPTWLNVKQYPDITFKSEKAAIVEAPNLWKIDGKFTLRGVTKDLSITAKVRPLSSAVGTKLGFGDGPCVKVETSFKLKLADYGIEIPPTAIATVQPEITISIDIWGSTVKPAAFVAKAPGDEEPVKRTWKPKVSDEGIEGTKYVLGKKPQLATITAESVTDLEKILARTSVIVGTVGIDAAQGLGKVRLAIPVDELDTAIPTRNEHLRSEAWLDSAKFKTIEFESTKATKKDDKHWTVEGDFTMHGVKKPLAVEIAVREIPLELIQKAHWGETPGLGFSTKFKLKLSDFGVKIPEVAVAKVSDEVTVAFELVGLLKE
;
A
#
# COMPACT_ATOMS: atom_id res chain seq x y z
N MET A 1 -26.81 -40.62 -39.73
CA MET A 1 -27.50 -39.73 -40.68
C MET A 1 -28.51 -38.92 -39.88
N ARG A 2 -28.33 -37.58 -39.82
CA ARG A 2 -29.21 -36.51 -39.31
C ARG A 2 -30.21 -36.81 -38.17
N THR A 3 -30.04 -36.10 -37.06
CA THR A 3 -31.15 -35.59 -36.23
C THR A 3 -30.95 -34.08 -35.98
N LEU A 4 -32.05 -33.36 -36.09
CA LEU A 4 -32.31 -31.93 -35.88
C LEU A 4 -33.75 -31.88 -35.27
N PRO A 5 -34.28 -30.77 -34.72
CA PRO A 5 -33.91 -30.16 -33.45
C PRO A 5 -35.12 -29.59 -32.62
N LEU A 6 -34.80 -28.80 -31.58
CA LEU A 6 -35.45 -27.56 -31.09
C LEU A 6 -36.74 -27.59 -30.19
N LEU A 7 -36.62 -26.76 -29.13
CA LEU A 7 -37.53 -25.74 -28.56
C LEU A 7 -38.56 -26.02 -27.42
N PHE A 8 -38.28 -25.33 -26.30
CA PHE A 8 -39.12 -24.44 -25.46
C PHE A 8 -40.27 -24.96 -24.57
N GLY A 9 -40.29 -24.42 -23.35
CA GLY A 9 -41.46 -24.32 -22.48
C GLY A 9 -41.18 -23.48 -21.22
N LEU A 10 -41.87 -22.35 -21.07
CA LEU A 10 -41.82 -21.38 -19.97
C LEU A 10 -43.21 -21.34 -19.28
N ALA A 11 -43.26 -21.10 -17.96
CA ALA A 11 -44.38 -20.62 -17.09
C ALA A 11 -44.65 -21.54 -15.88
N LEU A 12 -45.24 -21.16 -14.73
CA LEU A 12 -45.31 -19.95 -13.88
C LEU A 12 -46.16 -20.37 -12.64
N LEU A 13 -45.80 -19.92 -11.42
CA LEU A 13 -46.63 -19.63 -10.23
C LEU A 13 -47.47 -20.70 -9.45
N ALA A 14 -47.28 -20.70 -8.11
CA ALA A 14 -48.27 -20.45 -7.03
C ALA A 14 -48.25 -21.43 -5.84
N ALA A 15 -48.47 -20.85 -4.65
CA ALA A 15 -48.26 -21.35 -3.29
C ALA A 15 -49.33 -22.32 -2.75
N CYS A 16 -49.00 -23.02 -1.65
CA CYS A 16 -49.76 -23.02 -0.39
C CYS A 16 -49.08 -23.85 0.73
N ASP A 17 -49.26 -23.37 1.96
CA ASP A 17 -48.76 -23.82 3.26
C ASP A 17 -48.95 -25.31 3.62
N ASN A 18 -48.01 -25.88 4.39
CA ASN A 18 -48.37 -26.52 5.67
C ASN A 18 -47.16 -26.80 6.58
N LYS A 19 -47.31 -26.49 7.87
CA LYS A 19 -46.43 -26.82 9.00
C LYS A 19 -46.71 -28.27 9.46
N PRO A 20 -45.73 -29.01 10.02
CA PRO A 20 -45.80 -29.31 11.46
C PRO A 20 -44.42 -29.26 12.17
N ALA A 21 -44.51 -29.34 13.50
CA ALA A 21 -43.47 -29.03 14.47
C ALA A 21 -42.47 -30.18 14.76
N GLY A 22 -41.24 -29.78 15.12
CA GLY A 22 -40.52 -30.24 16.32
C GLY A 22 -39.90 -31.64 16.29
N THR A 23 -38.56 -31.67 16.19
CA THR A 23 -37.71 -32.50 17.08
C THR A 23 -36.30 -31.91 17.09
N ALA A 24 -35.77 -31.73 18.30
CA ALA A 24 -34.47 -31.14 18.57
C ALA A 24 -33.34 -32.14 18.30
N THR A 25 -32.20 -31.66 17.80
CA THR A 25 -30.90 -32.36 17.82
C THR A 25 -29.84 -31.33 18.22
N PRO A 26 -28.92 -31.66 19.13
CA PRO A 26 -28.13 -30.67 19.85
C PRO A 26 -27.03 -30.06 18.98
N ALA A 27 -26.92 -28.73 19.00
CA ALA A 27 -25.83 -28.00 18.38
C ALA A 27 -24.52 -28.27 19.16
N SER A 28 -23.49 -28.72 18.43
CA SER A 28 -22.11 -28.66 18.89
C SER A 28 -21.66 -27.19 18.99
N PRO A 29 -20.80 -26.85 19.97
CA PRO A 29 -20.46 -25.48 20.29
C PRO A 29 -19.65 -24.83 19.16
N SER A 30 -20.17 -23.70 18.68
CA SER A 30 -19.43 -22.73 17.87
C SER A 30 -18.20 -22.25 18.65
N PRO A 31 -17.00 -22.17 18.05
CA PRO A 31 -15.85 -21.59 18.73
C PRO A 31 -16.16 -20.12 19.03
N ALA A 32 -16.09 -19.79 20.32
CA ALA A 32 -16.24 -18.44 20.81
C ALA A 32 -15.39 -17.47 19.99
N ALA A 33 -16.05 -16.45 19.43
CA ALA A 33 -15.41 -15.29 18.86
C ALA A 33 -14.49 -14.68 19.93
N ALA A 34 -13.18 -14.87 19.76
CA ALA A 34 -12.19 -14.08 20.46
C ALA A 34 -12.46 -12.62 20.10
N GLY A 35 -12.90 -11.84 21.09
CA GLY A 35 -13.31 -10.46 20.92
C GLY A 35 -12.23 -9.65 20.21
N ALA A 36 -12.54 -9.22 18.99
CA ALA A 36 -11.96 -8.00 18.47
C ALA A 36 -12.32 -6.91 19.50
N GLY A 37 -11.30 -6.34 20.15
CA GLY A 37 -11.49 -5.23 21.08
C GLY A 37 -12.36 -4.18 20.40
N ALA A 38 -13.48 -3.85 21.03
CA ALA A 38 -14.34 -2.77 20.58
C ALA A 38 -13.49 -1.51 20.36
N PRO A 39 -13.74 -0.71 19.30
CA PRO A 39 -13.05 0.56 19.13
C PRO A 39 -13.26 1.39 20.41
N ALA A 40 -12.15 1.86 21.00
CA ALA A 40 -12.19 2.72 22.17
C ALA A 40 -13.16 3.90 21.89
N PRO A 41 -14.05 4.25 22.83
CA PRO A 41 -14.95 5.39 22.66
C PRO A 41 -14.12 6.65 22.41
N ALA A 42 -14.66 7.57 21.58
CA ALA A 42 -14.08 8.87 21.32
C ALA A 42 -13.69 9.53 22.67
N SER A 43 -12.41 9.85 22.83
CA SER A 43 -11.93 10.57 24.00
C SER A 43 -12.68 11.89 24.12
N SER A 44 -13.27 12.15 25.28
CA SER A 44 -14.10 13.32 25.62
C SER A 44 -13.33 14.65 25.70
N GLU A 45 -12.24 14.80 24.94
CA GLU A 45 -11.29 15.91 25.01
C GLU A 45 -11.18 16.70 23.70
N ALA A 46 -12.17 16.60 22.81
CA ALA A 46 -12.25 17.54 21.70
C ALA A 46 -12.33 18.98 22.26
N PRO A 47 -11.50 19.91 21.79
CA PRO A 47 -11.60 21.31 22.18
C PRO A 47 -13.02 21.84 21.98
N LYS A 48 -13.47 22.68 22.93
CA LYS A 48 -14.78 23.35 22.79
C LYS A 48 -14.65 24.53 21.82
N GLY A 49 -15.42 24.50 20.74
CA GLY A 49 -15.44 25.55 19.72
C GLY A 49 -14.41 25.35 18.60
N GLU A 50 -14.33 26.32 17.68
CA GLU A 50 -13.39 26.28 16.55
C GLU A 50 -11.94 26.26 17.04
N THR A 51 -11.18 25.28 16.56
CA THR A 51 -9.77 25.09 16.89
C THR A 51 -8.96 24.92 15.61
N THR A 52 -7.80 25.59 15.54
CA THR A 52 -6.87 25.46 14.42
C THR A 52 -5.88 24.33 14.65
N TYR A 53 -5.82 23.40 13.72
CA TYR A 53 -4.83 22.32 13.65
C TYR A 53 -3.89 22.56 12.48
N TYR A 54 -2.58 22.49 12.73
CA TYR A 54 -1.52 22.63 11.74
C TYR A 54 -1.03 21.25 11.30
N PHE A 55 -0.96 21.03 9.99
CA PHE A 55 -0.48 19.80 9.36
C PHE A 55 0.97 19.97 8.88
N GLY A 56 1.69 18.86 8.71
CA GLY A 56 3.10 18.93 8.28
C GLY A 56 4.10 19.16 9.40
N VAL A 57 3.68 19.00 10.66
CA VAL A 57 4.57 19.17 11.83
C VAL A 57 5.61 18.05 11.89
N LYS A 58 5.26 16.84 11.45
CA LYS A 58 6.15 15.67 11.38
C LYS A 58 5.88 14.82 10.15
N GLU A 59 6.94 14.52 9.40
CA GLU A 59 6.86 13.63 8.22
C GLU A 59 6.37 12.22 8.57
N THR A 60 6.76 11.67 9.73
CA THR A 60 6.38 10.30 10.12
C THR A 60 4.89 10.10 10.37
N HIS A 61 4.12 11.18 10.50
CA HIS A 61 2.67 11.15 10.72
C HIS A 61 1.89 11.77 9.56
N THR A 62 2.53 11.86 8.40
CA THR A 62 1.90 12.27 7.16
C THR A 62 2.05 11.11 6.20
N ASN A 63 0.95 10.48 5.79
CA ASN A 63 0.96 9.40 4.81
C ASN A 63 -0.03 9.75 3.70
N ILE A 64 0.50 10.17 2.55
CA ILE A 64 -0.29 10.41 1.33
C ILE A 64 0.18 9.39 0.31
N THR A 65 -0.68 8.45 -0.10
CA THR A 65 -0.34 7.47 -1.14
C THR A 65 -1.15 7.72 -2.40
N PHE A 66 -0.55 7.41 -3.54
CA PHE A 66 -1.21 7.37 -4.83
C PHE A 66 -0.98 6.00 -5.47
N GLN A 67 -2.05 5.39 -5.96
CA GLN A 67 -2.02 4.04 -6.52
C GLN A 67 -2.67 4.00 -7.89
N SER A 68 -1.93 3.49 -8.87
CA SER A 68 -2.45 3.07 -10.18
C SER A 68 -2.41 1.55 -10.23
N LYS A 69 -3.57 0.91 -10.07
CA LYS A 69 -3.73 -0.54 -10.05
C LYS A 69 -4.07 -1.07 -11.43
N ASN A 70 -3.37 -2.10 -11.91
CA ASN A 70 -3.68 -2.72 -13.20
C ASN A 70 -3.28 -4.19 -13.23
N ASP A 71 -3.68 -4.90 -14.29
CA ASP A 71 -3.49 -6.35 -14.42
C ASP A 71 -2.01 -6.77 -14.52
N LEU A 72 -1.15 -5.83 -14.92
CA LEU A 72 0.26 -6.06 -15.19
C LEU A 72 1.12 -5.80 -13.94
N THR A 73 1.10 -4.59 -13.39
CA THR A 73 1.87 -4.22 -12.19
C THR A 73 1.29 -2.97 -11.52
N ASP A 74 1.15 -3.01 -10.20
CA ASP A 74 0.69 -1.86 -9.43
C ASP A 74 1.79 -0.81 -9.29
N ILE A 75 1.46 0.44 -9.59
CA ILE A 75 2.31 1.59 -9.24
C ILE A 75 1.79 2.15 -7.92
N LEU A 76 2.66 2.15 -6.92
CA LEU A 76 2.38 2.67 -5.58
C LEU A 76 3.40 3.74 -5.22
N GLY A 77 2.95 4.99 -5.17
CA GLY A 77 3.74 6.10 -4.69
C GLY A 77 3.25 6.66 -3.37
N ALA A 78 4.10 7.46 -2.75
CA ALA A 78 3.87 8.05 -1.45
C ALA A 78 4.44 9.46 -1.36
N SER A 79 3.93 10.23 -0.41
CA SER A 79 4.53 11.44 0.11
C SER A 79 4.25 11.57 1.60
N HIS A 80 5.24 12.08 2.31
CA HIS A 80 5.19 12.33 3.75
C HIS A 80 5.23 13.83 4.06
N ASN A 81 4.89 14.66 3.07
CA ASN A 81 4.85 16.11 3.20
C ASN A 81 3.45 16.64 2.90
N VAL A 82 3.00 17.52 3.78
CA VAL A 82 1.83 18.37 3.61
C VAL A 82 2.10 19.61 4.43
N VAL A 83 1.63 20.76 4.02
CA VAL A 83 1.70 21.99 4.80
C VAL A 83 0.33 22.64 4.81
N GLY A 84 0.00 23.31 5.90
CA GLY A 84 -1.26 24.03 6.00
C GLY A 84 -1.98 23.81 7.31
N SER A 85 -3.26 24.16 7.32
CA SER A 85 -4.05 24.13 8.55
C SER A 85 -5.52 23.86 8.26
N ALA A 86 -6.22 23.33 9.27
CA ALA A 86 -7.67 23.26 9.30
C ALA A 86 -8.20 23.93 10.57
N ALA A 87 -9.24 24.74 10.42
CA ALA A 87 -10.05 25.21 11.53
C ALA A 87 -11.26 24.26 11.64
N ILE A 88 -11.45 23.64 12.80
CA ILE A 88 -12.44 22.60 13.02
C ILE A 88 -13.19 22.90 14.31
N ASP A 89 -14.52 22.88 14.24
CA ASP A 89 -15.42 22.88 15.40
C ASP A 89 -16.17 21.56 15.44
N PHE A 90 -15.76 20.66 16.35
CA PHE A 90 -16.38 19.34 16.51
C PHE A 90 -17.78 19.40 17.14
N VAL A 91 -18.12 20.48 17.84
CA VAL A 91 -19.43 20.66 18.48
C VAL A 91 -20.44 21.19 17.46
N ALA A 92 -20.05 22.23 16.71
CA ALA A 92 -20.87 22.77 15.63
C ALA A 92 -20.88 21.86 14.39
N GLY A 93 -19.93 20.93 14.28
CA GLY A 93 -19.77 20.05 13.12
C GLY A 93 -19.40 20.80 11.85
N SER A 94 -18.57 21.84 11.99
CA SER A 94 -18.16 22.72 10.89
C SER A 94 -16.63 22.82 10.80
N GLY A 95 -16.12 23.13 9.61
CA GLY A 95 -14.69 23.34 9.43
C GLY A 95 -14.31 23.85 8.04
N LYS A 96 -13.05 24.27 7.94
CA LYS A 96 -12.41 24.76 6.73
C LYS A 96 -10.94 24.38 6.76
N CYS A 97 -10.30 24.22 5.60
CA CYS A 97 -8.89 23.90 5.53
C CYS A 97 -8.22 24.52 4.31
N ASP A 98 -6.91 24.71 4.43
CA ASP A 98 -6.02 25.10 3.34
C ASP A 98 -4.78 24.23 3.48
N LEU A 99 -4.61 23.31 2.54
CA LEU A 99 -3.54 22.30 2.53
C LEU A 99 -2.80 22.38 1.20
N SER A 100 -1.47 22.23 1.27
CA SER A 100 -0.59 22.14 0.12
C SER A 100 0.37 20.96 0.27
N VAL A 101 0.60 20.23 -0.81
CA VAL A 101 1.60 19.18 -0.92
C VAL A 101 2.60 19.62 -2.00
N PRO A 102 3.87 19.84 -1.66
CA PRO A 102 4.89 20.13 -2.66
C PRO A 102 5.03 18.93 -3.61
N ALA A 103 4.77 19.10 -4.91
CA ALA A 103 4.76 17.99 -5.86
C ALA A 103 6.11 17.28 -5.99
N VAL A 104 7.21 17.98 -5.69
CA VAL A 104 8.57 17.41 -5.67
C VAL A 104 8.73 16.31 -4.61
N THR A 105 7.88 16.25 -3.59
CA THR A 105 7.94 15.24 -2.51
C THR A 105 7.25 13.94 -2.83
N LEU A 106 6.68 13.79 -4.04
CA LEU A 106 6.09 12.54 -4.48
C LEU A 106 7.20 11.54 -4.84
N ASN A 107 7.10 10.31 -4.31
CA ASN A 107 8.10 9.26 -4.49
C ASN A 107 7.38 7.94 -4.83
N SER A 108 7.69 7.37 -6.00
CA SER A 108 7.14 6.09 -6.50
C SER A 108 8.00 4.87 -6.19
N GLY A 109 9.11 5.06 -5.46
CA GLY A 109 10.12 4.05 -5.15
C GLY A 109 11.06 3.76 -6.32
N MET A 110 11.04 4.58 -7.37
CA MET A 110 11.81 4.37 -8.59
C MET A 110 12.28 5.71 -9.16
N ALA A 111 13.58 6.01 -9.02
CA ALA A 111 14.16 7.30 -9.39
C ALA A 111 13.85 7.73 -10.84
N ASP A 112 13.89 6.81 -11.80
CA ASP A 112 13.61 7.13 -13.21
C ASP A 112 12.14 7.49 -13.44
N ARG A 113 11.23 6.79 -12.74
CA ARG A 113 9.79 7.06 -12.78
C ARG A 113 9.50 8.40 -12.09
N ASP A 114 10.16 8.69 -10.99
CA ASP A 114 10.03 9.96 -10.27
C ASP A 114 10.48 11.13 -11.14
N ARG A 115 11.66 11.02 -11.79
CA ARG A 115 12.11 12.05 -12.76
C ARG A 115 11.11 12.27 -13.89
N ALA A 116 10.54 11.21 -14.45
CA ALA A 116 9.50 11.34 -15.47
C ALA A 116 8.23 12.01 -14.92
N MET A 117 7.78 11.61 -13.74
CA MET A 117 6.59 12.16 -13.06
C MET A 117 6.74 13.67 -12.78
N MET A 118 7.93 14.15 -12.45
CA MET A 118 8.18 15.59 -12.26
C MET A 118 8.16 16.39 -13.56
N GLY A 119 8.38 15.73 -14.70
CA GLY A 119 8.53 16.35 -16.02
C GLY A 119 7.23 16.96 -16.59
N PRO A 120 7.34 17.72 -17.69
CA PRO A 120 6.24 18.48 -18.28
C PRO A 120 5.09 17.62 -18.81
N THR A 121 5.37 16.37 -19.21
CA THR A 121 4.36 15.39 -19.63
C THR A 121 3.41 15.02 -18.50
N TRP A 122 3.91 14.98 -17.27
CA TRP A 122 3.16 14.59 -16.08
C TRP A 122 2.85 15.82 -15.22
N LEU A 123 3.47 15.98 -14.06
CA LEU A 123 3.09 17.02 -13.11
C LEU A 123 3.60 18.41 -13.47
N ASN A 124 4.60 18.52 -14.34
CA ASN A 124 5.25 19.78 -14.72
C ASN A 124 5.62 20.62 -13.48
N VAL A 125 6.33 20.00 -12.54
CA VAL A 125 6.58 20.56 -11.20
C VAL A 125 7.34 21.89 -11.24
N LYS A 126 8.16 22.10 -12.28
CA LYS A 126 8.83 23.39 -12.50
C LYS A 126 7.84 24.55 -12.65
N GLN A 127 6.68 24.32 -13.27
CA GLN A 127 5.64 25.32 -13.46
C GLN A 127 4.57 25.27 -12.36
N TYR A 128 4.28 24.08 -11.86
CA TYR A 128 3.24 23.82 -10.86
C TYR A 128 3.86 23.09 -9.65
N PRO A 129 4.54 23.82 -8.75
CA PRO A 129 5.31 23.20 -7.67
C PRO A 129 4.43 22.57 -6.59
N ASP A 130 3.18 22.99 -6.46
CA ASP A 130 2.29 22.62 -5.37
C ASP A 130 0.99 21.98 -5.87
N ILE A 131 0.53 20.97 -5.13
CA ILE A 131 -0.81 20.39 -5.23
C ILE A 131 -1.60 20.93 -4.04
N THR A 132 -2.69 21.65 -4.28
CA THR A 132 -3.42 22.35 -3.21
C THR A 132 -4.85 21.86 -3.05
N PHE A 133 -5.35 21.89 -1.82
CA PHE A 133 -6.75 21.67 -1.50
C PHE A 133 -7.22 22.72 -0.50
N LYS A 134 -8.21 23.52 -0.92
CA LYS A 134 -8.82 24.54 -0.08
C LYS A 134 -10.31 24.31 0.08
N SER A 135 -10.76 24.12 1.32
CA SER A 135 -12.16 23.95 1.67
C SER A 135 -12.62 25.09 2.56
N GLU A 136 -13.78 25.67 2.22
CA GLU A 136 -14.49 26.65 3.06
C GLU A 136 -15.68 25.99 3.79
N LYS A 137 -15.96 24.71 3.53
CA LYS A 137 -17.13 24.01 4.03
C LYS A 137 -16.84 22.53 4.29
N ALA A 138 -16.92 22.15 5.55
CA ALA A 138 -16.98 20.78 6.01
C ALA A 138 -18.20 20.60 6.93
N ALA A 139 -18.79 19.39 6.91
CA ALA A 139 -19.92 19.04 7.76
C ALA A 139 -19.83 17.59 8.23
N ILE A 140 -20.23 17.32 9.47
CA ILE A 140 -20.41 15.94 9.97
C ILE A 140 -21.60 15.31 9.23
N VAL A 141 -21.35 14.18 8.58
CA VAL A 141 -22.40 13.38 7.91
C VAL A 141 -22.77 12.13 8.70
N GLU A 142 -21.86 11.61 9.52
CA GLU A 142 -22.15 10.53 10.46
C GLU A 142 -21.29 10.70 11.72
N ALA A 143 -21.95 10.81 12.87
CA ALA A 143 -21.28 11.05 14.14
C ALA A 143 -20.49 9.81 14.62
N PRO A 144 -19.37 9.99 15.34
CA PRO A 144 -18.78 11.27 15.73
C PRO A 144 -17.77 11.83 14.72
N ASN A 145 -17.27 11.00 13.79
CA ASN A 145 -16.01 11.29 13.09
C ASN A 145 -16.11 11.27 11.56
N LEU A 146 -17.28 11.05 10.93
CA LEU A 146 -17.37 11.03 9.47
C LEU A 146 -17.82 12.39 8.94
N TRP A 147 -16.96 13.02 8.16
CA TRP A 147 -17.13 14.37 7.64
C TRP A 147 -17.20 14.34 6.13
N LYS A 148 -18.08 15.15 5.56
CA LYS A 148 -18.03 15.55 4.16
C LYS A 148 -17.32 16.89 4.07
N ILE A 149 -16.32 16.97 3.20
CA ILE A 149 -15.48 18.16 3.01
C ILE A 149 -15.55 18.54 1.53
N ASP A 150 -16.15 19.70 1.26
CA ASP A 150 -16.27 20.26 -0.09
C ASP A 150 -15.19 21.32 -0.30
N GLY A 151 -14.38 21.22 -1.35
CA GLY A 151 -13.30 22.16 -1.58
C GLY A 151 -12.83 22.26 -3.03
N LYS A 152 -11.89 23.17 -3.26
CA LYS A 152 -11.19 23.37 -4.52
C LYS A 152 -9.86 22.62 -4.47
N PHE A 153 -9.72 21.61 -5.32
CA PHE A 153 -8.48 20.85 -5.51
C PHE A 153 -7.75 21.35 -6.75
N THR A 154 -6.47 21.68 -6.63
CA THR A 154 -5.61 22.11 -7.73
C THR A 154 -4.49 21.11 -7.94
N LEU A 155 -4.38 20.60 -9.16
CA LEU A 155 -3.28 19.76 -9.60
C LEU A 155 -2.83 20.22 -10.98
N ARG A 156 -1.52 20.36 -11.18
CA ARG A 156 -0.92 20.82 -12.45
C ARG A 156 -1.56 22.12 -12.98
N GLY A 157 -1.82 23.06 -12.06
CA GLY A 157 -2.42 24.35 -12.39
C GLY A 157 -3.91 24.33 -12.76
N VAL A 158 -4.56 23.16 -12.77
CA VAL A 158 -6.00 23.03 -13.02
C VAL A 158 -6.73 22.87 -11.69
N THR A 159 -7.67 23.77 -11.41
CA THR A 159 -8.51 23.74 -10.21
C THR A 159 -9.90 23.19 -10.50
N LYS A 160 -10.34 22.22 -9.71
CA LYS A 160 -11.69 21.64 -9.77
C LYS A 160 -12.33 21.54 -8.39
N ASP A 161 -13.65 21.47 -8.39
CA ASP A 161 -14.39 21.10 -7.18
C ASP A 161 -14.15 19.63 -6.85
N LEU A 162 -13.88 19.34 -5.58
CA LEU A 162 -13.67 18.01 -5.04
C LEU A 162 -14.43 17.91 -3.71
N SER A 163 -15.32 16.92 -3.63
CA SER A 163 -16.04 16.55 -2.41
C SER A 163 -15.51 15.22 -1.93
N ILE A 164 -14.97 15.19 -0.70
CA ILE A 164 -14.45 13.96 -0.08
C ILE A 164 -15.21 13.62 1.19
N THR A 165 -15.26 12.33 1.51
CA THR A 165 -15.65 11.84 2.83
C THR A 165 -14.38 11.47 3.60
N ALA A 166 -14.22 12.02 4.79
CA ALA A 166 -13.04 11.81 5.64
C ALA A 166 -13.45 11.41 7.05
N LYS A 167 -12.68 10.51 7.66
CA LYS A 167 -12.72 10.27 9.10
C LYS A 167 -11.84 11.32 9.76
N VAL A 168 -12.43 12.21 10.54
CA VAL A 168 -11.75 13.28 11.28
C VAL A 168 -11.94 13.00 12.77
N ARG A 169 -10.87 12.57 13.44
CA ARG A 169 -10.91 12.12 14.83
C ARG A 169 -10.06 13.03 15.72
N PRO A 170 -10.66 13.69 16.73
CA PRO A 170 -9.90 14.45 17.72
C PRO A 170 -9.13 13.50 18.65
N LEU A 171 -7.96 13.94 19.08
CA LEU A 171 -7.05 13.21 19.96
C LEU A 171 -6.56 14.14 21.08
N SER A 172 -6.36 13.55 22.26
CA SER A 172 -5.91 14.28 23.45
C SER A 172 -4.52 14.89 23.32
N SER A 173 -4.23 15.88 24.16
CA SER A 173 -2.87 16.41 24.30
C SER A 173 -1.89 15.35 24.79
N ALA A 174 -2.33 14.39 25.61
CA ALA A 174 -1.48 13.28 26.05
C ALA A 174 -0.98 12.42 24.87
N VAL A 175 -1.83 12.20 23.85
CA VAL A 175 -1.41 11.55 22.60
C VAL A 175 -0.44 12.45 21.82
N GLY A 176 -0.74 13.75 21.74
CA GLY A 176 0.14 14.75 21.14
C GLY A 176 1.56 14.74 21.73
N THR A 177 1.68 14.81 23.05
CA THR A 177 2.97 14.75 23.77
C THR A 177 3.70 13.42 23.49
N LYS A 178 3.00 12.28 23.54
CA LYS A 178 3.59 10.95 23.26
C LYS A 178 4.17 10.83 21.85
N LEU A 179 3.53 11.49 20.88
CA LEU A 179 3.99 11.53 19.49
C LEU A 179 4.98 12.67 19.22
N GLY A 180 5.20 13.51 20.22
CA GLY A 180 6.08 14.68 20.20
C GLY A 180 5.55 15.83 19.35
N PHE A 181 4.24 15.97 19.23
CA PHE A 181 3.57 17.13 18.62
C PHE A 181 3.45 18.34 19.57
N GLY A 182 3.99 18.23 20.79
CA GLY A 182 3.86 19.21 21.86
C GLY A 182 2.62 18.97 22.73
N ASP A 183 2.33 19.91 23.62
CA ASP A 183 1.34 19.76 24.70
C ASP A 183 -0.10 20.09 24.29
N GLY A 184 -0.35 20.18 22.99
CA GLY A 184 -1.66 20.51 22.42
C GLY A 184 -2.42 19.28 21.93
N PRO A 185 -3.76 19.32 21.90
CA PRO A 185 -4.56 18.28 21.26
C PRO A 185 -4.23 18.15 19.78
N CYS A 186 -4.48 16.95 19.25
CA CYS A 186 -4.22 16.59 17.88
C CYS A 186 -5.50 16.20 17.14
N VAL A 187 -5.42 16.07 15.83
CA VAL A 187 -6.46 15.52 14.98
C VAL A 187 -5.85 14.51 14.02
N LYS A 188 -6.51 13.36 13.83
CA LYS A 188 -6.18 12.41 12.77
C LYS A 188 -7.23 12.54 11.67
N VAL A 189 -6.77 12.68 10.41
CA VAL A 189 -7.63 12.76 9.24
C VAL A 189 -7.31 11.61 8.29
N GLU A 190 -8.30 10.79 7.97
CA GLU A 190 -8.18 9.66 7.06
C GLU A 190 -9.21 9.77 5.94
N THR A 191 -8.78 9.70 4.68
CA THR A 191 -9.69 9.72 3.52
C THR A 191 -9.10 8.92 2.36
N SER A 192 -9.96 8.47 1.46
CA SER A 192 -9.58 7.86 0.19
C SER A 192 -10.53 8.31 -0.89
N PHE A 193 -9.99 8.72 -2.03
CA PHE A 193 -10.77 9.16 -3.18
C PHE A 193 -10.07 8.83 -4.48
N LYS A 194 -10.83 8.84 -5.57
CA LYS A 194 -10.33 8.56 -6.92
C LYS A 194 -10.12 9.87 -7.67
N LEU A 195 -9.09 9.88 -8.50
CA LEU A 195 -8.68 11.03 -9.29
C LEU A 195 -8.47 10.59 -10.74
N LYS A 196 -9.19 11.21 -11.68
CA LYS A 196 -8.96 11.01 -13.11
C LYS A 196 -7.89 11.98 -13.60
N LEU A 197 -6.80 11.47 -14.16
CA LEU A 197 -5.64 12.26 -14.57
C LEU A 197 -5.95 13.27 -15.68
N ALA A 198 -6.77 12.87 -16.66
CA ALA A 198 -7.17 13.72 -17.77
C ALA A 198 -7.95 14.98 -17.32
N ASP A 199 -8.60 14.93 -16.15
CA ASP A 199 -9.32 16.09 -15.60
C ASP A 199 -8.37 17.25 -15.24
N TYR A 200 -7.08 16.97 -15.06
CA TYR A 200 -6.04 17.93 -14.72
C TYR A 200 -5.03 18.11 -15.87
N GLY A 201 -5.45 17.75 -17.08
CA GLY A 201 -4.64 17.85 -18.31
C GLY A 201 -3.49 16.85 -18.37
N ILE A 202 -3.44 15.85 -17.50
CA ILE A 202 -2.40 14.82 -17.52
C ILE A 202 -2.84 13.73 -18.50
N GLU A 203 -2.27 13.78 -19.70
CA GLU A 203 -2.47 12.75 -20.72
C GLU A 203 -1.44 11.65 -20.55
N ILE A 204 -1.91 10.39 -20.51
CA ILE A 204 -1.02 9.25 -20.35
C ILE A 204 -0.32 8.99 -21.69
N PRO A 205 1.02 9.04 -21.74
CA PRO A 205 1.74 8.79 -22.98
C PRO A 205 1.56 7.32 -23.43
N PRO A 206 1.62 7.03 -24.73
CA PRO A 206 1.44 5.67 -25.26
C PRO A 206 2.37 4.64 -24.59
N THR A 207 3.59 5.05 -24.23
CA THR A 207 4.59 4.21 -23.56
C THR A 207 4.23 3.81 -22.13
N ALA A 208 3.29 4.50 -21.49
CA ALA A 208 2.88 4.26 -20.10
C ALA A 208 1.45 3.71 -19.97
N ILE A 209 0.69 3.63 -21.07
CA ILE A 209 -0.73 3.27 -21.05
C ILE A 209 -0.99 1.82 -20.63
N ALA A 210 0.05 0.96 -20.68
CA ALA A 210 -0.01 -0.41 -20.16
C ALA A 210 0.14 -0.49 -18.64
N THR A 211 0.67 0.57 -17.99
CA THR A 211 1.07 0.55 -16.57
C THR A 211 0.41 1.64 -15.73
N VAL A 212 -0.09 2.70 -16.36
CA VAL A 212 -0.75 3.81 -15.68
C VAL A 212 -2.22 3.81 -16.05
N GLN A 213 -3.08 3.78 -15.04
CA GLN A 213 -4.52 3.89 -15.22
C GLN A 213 -4.96 5.36 -15.36
N PRO A 214 -5.99 5.65 -16.19
CA PRO A 214 -6.57 6.98 -16.30
C PRO A 214 -7.12 7.52 -14.97
N GLU A 215 -7.59 6.62 -14.09
CA GLU A 215 -8.08 6.93 -12.75
C GLU A 215 -7.16 6.26 -11.72
N ILE A 216 -6.66 7.06 -10.77
CA ILE A 216 -5.80 6.62 -9.67
C ILE A 216 -6.50 6.80 -8.34
N THR A 217 -6.16 5.98 -7.36
CA THR A 217 -6.65 6.11 -5.98
C THR A 217 -5.66 6.93 -5.17
N ILE A 218 -6.13 7.96 -4.49
CA ILE A 218 -5.38 8.72 -3.49
C ILE A 218 -5.87 8.29 -2.11
N SER A 219 -4.96 7.99 -1.19
CA SER A 219 -5.30 7.73 0.21
C SER A 219 -4.46 8.61 1.12
N ILE A 220 -5.09 9.18 2.14
CA ILE A 220 -4.50 10.16 3.04
C ILE A 220 -4.74 9.66 4.47
N ASP A 221 -3.68 9.61 5.26
CA ASP A 221 -3.67 9.45 6.72
C ASP A 221 -2.68 10.48 7.26
N ILE A 222 -3.21 11.59 7.80
CA ILE A 222 -2.40 12.73 8.25
C ILE A 222 -2.81 13.19 9.64
N TRP A 223 -1.82 13.71 10.36
CA TRP A 223 -1.99 14.23 11.70
C TRP A 223 -1.79 15.74 11.73
N GLY A 224 -2.68 16.42 12.45
CA GLY A 224 -2.57 17.85 12.75
C GLY A 224 -2.43 18.10 14.25
N SER A 225 -1.70 19.14 14.63
CA SER A 225 -1.52 19.58 16.02
C SER A 225 -1.99 21.02 16.20
N THR A 226 -2.53 21.34 17.37
CA THR A 226 -2.81 22.74 17.76
C THR A 226 -1.54 23.55 18.04
N VAL A 227 -0.41 22.87 18.23
CA VAL A 227 0.89 23.53 18.35
C VAL A 227 1.39 23.91 16.97
N LYS A 228 1.45 25.22 16.70
CA LYS A 228 1.96 25.75 15.44
C LYS A 228 3.45 25.38 15.27
N PRO A 229 3.85 24.79 14.14
CA PRO A 229 5.27 24.54 13.89
C PRO A 229 6.02 25.85 13.69
N ALA A 230 7.27 25.92 14.19
CA ALA A 230 8.14 27.08 13.98
C ALA A 230 8.48 27.31 12.50
N ALA A 231 8.59 26.22 11.73
CA ALA A 231 8.69 26.21 10.29
C ALA A 231 8.01 24.95 9.74
N PHE A 232 7.34 25.09 8.59
CA PHE A 232 6.94 23.92 7.81
C PHE A 232 8.16 23.43 7.03
N VAL A 233 8.64 22.23 7.33
CA VAL A 233 9.79 21.65 6.63
C VAL A 233 9.24 20.76 5.52
N ALA A 234 9.00 21.36 4.35
CA ALA A 234 8.85 20.58 3.13
C ALA A 234 10.24 20.02 2.77
N LYS A 235 10.50 18.76 3.11
CA LYS A 235 11.74 18.11 2.71
C LYS A 235 11.48 17.38 1.40
N ALA A 236 12.01 17.93 0.31
CA ALA A 236 12.12 17.17 -0.94
C ALA A 236 12.76 15.80 -0.63
N PRO A 237 12.46 14.74 -1.41
CA PRO A 237 13.22 13.50 -1.32
C PRO A 237 14.67 13.94 -1.46
N GLY A 238 15.51 13.63 -0.46
CA GLY A 238 16.87 14.15 -0.44
C GLY A 238 17.57 13.82 -1.75
N ASP A 239 18.64 14.54 -2.07
CA ASP A 239 19.63 14.11 -3.06
C ASP A 239 20.35 12.82 -2.61
N GLU A 240 19.64 11.87 -1.97
CA GLU A 240 20.10 10.52 -1.76
C GLU A 240 20.37 9.97 -3.15
N GLU A 241 21.65 9.91 -3.50
CA GLU A 241 22.05 9.07 -4.61
C GLU A 241 21.45 7.68 -4.36
N PRO A 242 20.80 7.08 -5.37
CA PRO A 242 20.27 5.73 -5.22
C PRO A 242 21.36 4.86 -4.63
N VAL A 243 21.03 4.07 -3.60
CA VAL A 243 22.02 3.25 -2.87
C VAL A 243 22.89 2.54 -3.89
N LYS A 244 24.13 3.02 -4.07
CA LYS A 244 25.06 2.48 -5.04
C LYS A 244 25.55 1.14 -4.51
N ARG A 245 24.76 0.10 -4.75
CA ARG A 245 25.13 -1.25 -4.37
C ARG A 245 26.40 -1.64 -5.11
N THR A 246 27.44 -1.96 -4.36
CA THR A 246 28.67 -2.57 -4.88
C THR A 246 28.48 -4.05 -5.23
N TRP A 247 27.30 -4.61 -4.96
CA TRP A 247 26.98 -6.02 -5.11
C TRP A 247 25.54 -6.23 -5.59
N LYS A 248 25.24 -7.34 -6.28
CA LYS A 248 23.88 -7.69 -6.70
C LYS A 248 23.46 -9.01 -6.06
N PRO A 249 22.20 -9.15 -5.59
CA PRO A 249 21.68 -10.45 -5.19
C PRO A 249 21.80 -11.43 -6.35
N LYS A 250 22.15 -12.68 -6.05
CA LYS A 250 22.16 -13.76 -7.02
C LYS A 250 21.36 -14.90 -6.44
N VAL A 251 20.47 -15.45 -7.26
CA VAL A 251 19.71 -16.65 -6.94
C VAL A 251 20.12 -17.71 -7.95
N SER A 252 20.48 -18.90 -7.46
CA SER A 252 20.80 -20.04 -8.32
C SER A 252 19.52 -20.64 -8.91
N ASP A 253 19.56 -21.02 -10.18
CA ASP A 253 18.52 -21.81 -10.83
C ASP A 253 18.82 -23.31 -10.88
N GLU A 254 19.89 -23.74 -10.20
CA GLU A 254 20.29 -25.15 -10.11
C GLU A 254 19.23 -25.97 -9.38
N GLY A 255 18.79 -27.07 -10.00
CA GLY A 255 17.69 -27.89 -9.46
C GLY A 255 16.32 -27.24 -9.55
N ILE A 256 16.16 -26.14 -10.32
CA ILE A 256 14.84 -25.68 -10.76
C ILE A 256 14.56 -26.35 -12.12
N GLU A 257 13.55 -27.21 -12.15
CA GLU A 257 13.11 -27.95 -13.34
C GLU A 257 11.95 -27.23 -14.05
N GLY A 258 11.59 -27.71 -15.24
CA GLY A 258 10.49 -27.17 -16.03
C GLY A 258 10.82 -25.83 -16.73
N THR A 259 9.76 -25.14 -17.13
CA THR A 259 9.83 -23.82 -17.77
C THR A 259 10.22 -22.77 -16.74
N LYS A 260 11.33 -22.06 -16.96
CA LYS A 260 11.88 -21.12 -15.99
C LYS A 260 11.39 -19.69 -16.26
N TYR A 261 10.93 -19.02 -15.21
CA TYR A 261 10.62 -17.59 -15.20
C TYR A 261 11.56 -16.86 -14.25
N VAL A 262 12.08 -15.71 -14.67
CA VAL A 262 12.97 -14.85 -13.89
C VAL A 262 12.17 -13.68 -13.33
N LEU A 263 12.25 -13.50 -12.00
CA LEU A 263 11.67 -12.38 -11.28
C LEU A 263 12.70 -11.27 -11.14
N GLY A 264 12.26 -10.02 -11.30
CA GLY A 264 13.12 -8.85 -11.10
C GLY A 264 14.07 -8.50 -12.27
N LYS A 265 13.84 -9.06 -13.48
CA LYS A 265 14.54 -8.60 -14.71
C LYS A 265 14.37 -7.08 -14.93
N LYS A 266 13.22 -6.54 -14.53
CA LYS A 266 12.89 -5.11 -14.56
C LYS A 266 12.22 -4.74 -13.24
N PRO A 267 12.61 -3.62 -12.59
CA PRO A 267 11.98 -3.19 -11.34
C PRO A 267 10.49 -2.86 -11.52
N GLN A 268 10.06 -2.44 -12.71
CA GLN A 268 8.64 -2.18 -12.98
C GLN A 268 7.75 -3.41 -12.81
N LEU A 269 8.31 -4.62 -12.89
CA LEU A 269 7.60 -5.90 -12.78
C LEU A 269 7.49 -6.44 -11.35
N ALA A 270 7.89 -5.66 -10.35
CA ALA A 270 7.85 -6.09 -8.97
C ALA A 270 7.36 -4.95 -8.07
N THR A 271 6.33 -5.26 -7.28
CA THR A 271 5.88 -4.43 -6.17
C THR A 271 5.80 -5.33 -4.94
N ILE A 272 6.68 -5.06 -3.98
CA ILE A 272 6.72 -5.77 -2.70
C ILE A 272 6.50 -4.74 -1.62
N THR A 273 5.58 -5.00 -0.69
CA THR A 273 5.26 -4.08 0.40
C THR A 273 5.25 -4.80 1.74
N ALA A 274 5.72 -4.13 2.79
CA ALA A 274 5.54 -4.53 4.17
C ALA A 274 4.84 -3.39 4.93
N GLU A 275 3.68 -3.69 5.50
CA GLU A 275 2.84 -2.73 6.21
C GLU A 275 2.81 -3.06 7.71
N SER A 276 3.16 -2.08 8.53
CA SER A 276 3.00 -2.11 9.99
C SER A 276 1.91 -1.12 10.36
N VAL A 277 0.91 -1.57 11.12
CA VAL A 277 -0.23 -0.74 11.53
C VAL A 277 -0.37 -0.79 13.04
N THR A 278 -0.42 0.39 13.65
CA THR A 278 -0.76 0.60 15.06
C THR A 278 -1.87 1.65 15.15
N ASP A 279 -2.38 1.89 16.36
CA ASP A 279 -3.34 2.98 16.59
C ASP A 279 -2.74 4.37 16.32
N LEU A 280 -1.41 4.47 16.33
CA LEU A 280 -0.66 5.73 16.24
C LEU A 280 -0.04 5.96 14.86
N GLU A 281 0.38 4.92 14.18
CA GLU A 281 1.10 5.07 12.91
C GLU A 281 0.81 3.89 11.98
N LYS A 282 0.68 4.22 10.69
CA LYS A 282 0.77 3.27 9.59
C LYS A 282 2.10 3.50 8.89
N ILE A 283 2.93 2.47 8.85
CA ILE A 283 4.25 2.48 8.20
C ILE A 283 4.19 1.52 7.02
N LEU A 284 4.59 2.01 5.86
CA LEU A 284 4.67 1.24 4.63
C LEU A 284 6.10 1.26 4.13
N ALA A 285 6.74 0.10 4.14
CA ALA A 285 7.96 -0.14 3.39
C ALA A 285 7.61 -0.79 2.05
N ARG A 286 8.38 -0.49 1.02
CA ARG A 286 8.23 -1.09 -0.30
C ARG A 286 9.59 -1.36 -0.94
N THR A 287 9.61 -2.25 -1.92
CA THR A 287 10.72 -2.37 -2.86
C THR A 287 10.23 -2.92 -4.18
N SER A 288 10.91 -2.53 -5.25
CA SER A 288 10.78 -3.10 -6.59
C SER A 288 11.99 -3.95 -6.99
N VAL A 289 12.96 -4.08 -6.09
CA VAL A 289 14.18 -4.82 -6.34
C VAL A 289 14.09 -6.20 -5.72
N ILE A 290 14.14 -7.18 -6.58
CA ILE A 290 14.15 -8.60 -6.25
C ILE A 290 14.99 -9.31 -7.28
N VAL A 291 15.57 -10.46 -6.92
CA VAL A 291 16.08 -11.43 -7.87
C VAL A 291 15.41 -12.74 -7.53
N GLY A 292 14.84 -13.42 -8.52
CA GLY A 292 14.23 -14.72 -8.27
C GLY A 292 14.10 -15.56 -9.53
N THR A 293 13.86 -16.85 -9.32
CA THR A 293 13.57 -17.81 -10.39
C THR A 293 12.45 -18.72 -9.93
N VAL A 294 11.51 -18.97 -10.83
CA VAL A 294 10.38 -19.88 -10.63
C VAL A 294 10.43 -20.92 -11.74
N GLY A 295 10.34 -22.21 -11.38
CA GLY A 295 10.10 -23.29 -12.32
C GLY A 295 8.61 -23.59 -12.44
N ILE A 296 8.13 -23.84 -13.66
CA ILE A 296 6.77 -24.31 -13.94
C ILE A 296 6.88 -25.65 -14.67
N ASP A 297 6.43 -26.70 -14.02
CA ASP A 297 6.32 -28.04 -14.60
C ASP A 297 4.98 -28.19 -15.34
N ALA A 298 5.01 -28.77 -16.54
CA ALA A 298 3.82 -28.89 -17.38
C ALA A 298 2.77 -29.87 -16.81
N ALA A 299 3.19 -30.86 -16.02
CA ALA A 299 2.29 -31.87 -15.43
C ALA A 299 1.89 -31.51 -13.98
N GLN A 300 2.80 -30.94 -13.20
CA GLN A 300 2.63 -30.69 -11.76
C GLN A 300 2.29 -29.22 -11.43
N GLY A 301 2.47 -28.31 -12.38
CA GLY A 301 2.21 -26.87 -12.19
C GLY A 301 3.39 -26.14 -11.56
N LEU A 302 3.14 -25.31 -10.56
CA LEU A 302 4.19 -24.54 -9.89
C LEU A 302 5.25 -25.46 -9.29
N GLY A 303 6.49 -25.33 -9.76
CA GLY A 303 7.66 -26.03 -9.26
C GLY A 303 8.42 -25.21 -8.22
N LYS A 304 9.75 -25.29 -8.27
CA LYS A 304 10.62 -24.65 -7.28
C LYS A 304 10.71 -23.13 -7.48
N VAL A 305 10.52 -22.40 -6.39
CA VAL A 305 10.65 -20.94 -6.28
C VAL A 305 11.88 -20.62 -5.43
N ARG A 306 12.73 -19.72 -5.93
CA ARG A 306 13.77 -19.08 -5.13
C ARG A 306 13.74 -17.58 -5.36
N LEU A 307 13.86 -16.80 -4.29
CA LEU A 307 13.95 -15.34 -4.38
C LEU A 307 14.86 -14.76 -3.30
N ALA A 308 15.43 -13.60 -3.61
CA ALA A 308 16.23 -12.80 -2.71
C ALA A 308 15.90 -11.32 -2.92
N ILE A 309 15.64 -10.63 -1.81
CA ILE A 309 15.37 -9.19 -1.74
C ILE A 309 16.53 -8.54 -0.99
N PRO A 310 17.27 -7.61 -1.60
CA PRO A 310 18.28 -6.85 -0.88
C PRO A 310 17.64 -5.89 0.13
N VAL A 311 18.06 -5.97 1.40
CA VAL A 311 17.50 -5.18 2.51
C VAL A 311 17.69 -3.68 2.30
N ASP A 312 18.80 -3.27 1.68
CA ASP A 312 19.10 -1.87 1.39
C ASP A 312 18.08 -1.19 0.48
N GLU A 313 17.33 -1.98 -0.30
CA GLU A 313 16.35 -1.48 -1.28
C GLU A 313 14.94 -1.34 -0.70
N LEU A 314 14.78 -1.55 0.61
CA LEU A 314 13.55 -1.20 1.31
C LEU A 314 13.46 0.32 1.43
N ASP A 315 12.36 0.87 0.93
CA ASP A 315 12.04 2.29 0.92
C ASP A 315 10.72 2.54 1.64
N THR A 316 10.74 3.44 2.61
CA THR A 316 9.56 3.92 3.33
C THR A 316 9.16 5.33 2.91
N ALA A 317 9.78 5.87 1.86
CA ALA A 317 9.71 7.27 1.40
C ALA A 317 10.10 8.32 2.45
N ILE A 318 10.66 7.91 3.58
CA ILE A 318 11.25 8.78 4.60
C ILE A 318 12.74 8.39 4.75
N PRO A 319 13.68 9.23 4.28
CA PRO A 319 15.13 8.97 4.30
C PRO A 319 15.67 8.47 5.64
N THR A 320 15.41 9.21 6.72
CA THR A 320 15.88 8.89 8.08
C THR A 320 15.33 7.56 8.60
N ARG A 321 14.07 7.23 8.24
CA ARG A 321 13.47 5.94 8.57
C ARG A 321 14.10 4.80 7.76
N ASN A 322 14.49 5.05 6.51
CA ASN A 322 15.23 4.09 5.70
C ASN A 322 16.61 3.80 6.29
N GLU A 323 17.31 4.83 6.78
CA GLU A 323 18.58 4.66 7.53
C GLU A 323 18.38 3.80 8.78
N HIS A 324 17.37 4.10 9.60
CA HIS A 324 17.07 3.30 10.79
C HIS A 324 16.73 1.85 10.45
N LEU A 325 15.91 1.61 9.42
CA LEU A 325 15.51 0.26 8.99
C LEU A 325 16.72 -0.61 8.62
N ARG A 326 17.76 -0.02 8.03
CA ARG A 326 19.00 -0.70 7.62
C ARG A 326 20.00 -0.90 8.76
N SER A 327 19.88 -0.13 9.84
CA SER A 327 20.83 -0.15 10.96
C SER A 327 20.84 -1.47 11.74
N GLU A 328 21.89 -1.66 12.55
CA GLU A 328 22.05 -2.79 13.48
C GLU A 328 20.86 -2.95 14.45
N ALA A 329 20.16 -1.85 14.76
CA ALA A 329 18.99 -1.89 15.64
C ALA A 329 17.74 -2.51 14.99
N TRP A 330 17.74 -2.74 13.67
CA TRP A 330 16.60 -3.25 12.91
C TRP A 330 16.97 -4.46 12.05
N LEU A 331 17.16 -4.27 10.73
CA LEU A 331 17.42 -5.37 9.80
C LEU A 331 18.92 -5.63 9.59
N ASP A 332 19.79 -4.78 10.12
CA ASP A 332 21.26 -4.89 10.03
C ASP A 332 21.71 -5.27 8.62
N SER A 333 21.40 -4.42 7.64
CA SER A 333 21.63 -4.73 6.22
C SER A 333 23.11 -4.91 5.88
N ALA A 334 24.00 -4.36 6.72
CA ALA A 334 25.44 -4.56 6.63
C ALA A 334 25.82 -6.04 6.84
N LYS A 335 25.18 -6.71 7.80
CA LYS A 335 25.41 -8.13 8.13
C LYS A 335 24.49 -9.06 7.35
N PHE A 336 23.21 -8.73 7.26
CA PHE A 336 22.16 -9.52 6.63
C PHE A 336 21.67 -8.82 5.37
N LYS A 337 22.42 -9.00 4.28
CA LYS A 337 22.23 -8.27 3.03
C LYS A 337 20.91 -8.59 2.31
N THR A 338 20.35 -9.78 2.53
CA THR A 338 19.19 -10.31 1.83
C THR A 338 18.12 -10.85 2.76
N ILE A 339 16.87 -10.71 2.33
CA ILE A 339 15.73 -11.52 2.76
C ILE A 339 15.51 -12.57 1.68
N GLU A 340 15.47 -13.85 2.04
CA GLU A 340 15.48 -14.96 1.09
C GLU A 340 14.33 -15.92 1.32
N PHE A 341 13.83 -16.52 0.24
CA PHE A 341 12.88 -17.62 0.32
C PHE A 341 13.25 -18.71 -0.68
N GLU A 342 13.28 -19.96 -0.22
CA GLU A 342 13.44 -21.16 -1.05
C GLU A 342 12.30 -22.14 -0.77
N SER A 343 11.47 -22.39 -1.77
CA SER A 343 10.36 -23.33 -1.64
C SER A 343 10.88 -24.76 -1.49
N THR A 344 10.25 -25.52 -0.60
CA THR A 344 10.44 -26.96 -0.45
C THR A 344 9.28 -27.74 -1.08
N LYS A 345 8.09 -27.14 -1.15
CA LYS A 345 6.90 -27.79 -1.69
C LYS A 345 5.89 -26.77 -2.23
N ALA A 346 5.22 -27.12 -3.32
CA ALA A 346 4.06 -26.41 -3.82
C ALA A 346 2.88 -27.39 -3.95
N THR A 347 1.71 -26.99 -3.45
CA THR A 347 0.48 -27.78 -3.51
C THR A 347 -0.58 -26.98 -4.26
N LYS A 348 -1.01 -27.49 -5.43
CA LYS A 348 -2.08 -26.87 -6.22
C LYS A 348 -3.41 -26.94 -5.45
N LYS A 349 -4.09 -25.80 -5.32
CA LYS A 349 -5.46 -25.74 -4.79
C LYS A 349 -6.49 -25.74 -5.90
N ASP A 350 -6.25 -24.88 -6.90
CA ASP A 350 -7.05 -24.78 -8.11
C ASP A 350 -6.16 -24.29 -9.26
N ASP A 351 -6.73 -23.97 -10.42
CA ASP A 351 -5.99 -23.57 -11.61
C ASP A 351 -5.23 -22.25 -11.49
N LYS A 352 -5.52 -21.45 -10.46
CA LYS A 352 -4.92 -20.14 -10.23
C LYS A 352 -4.31 -19.98 -8.84
N HIS A 353 -4.48 -20.93 -7.92
CA HIS A 353 -3.99 -20.81 -6.54
C HIS A 353 -3.16 -22.02 -6.09
N TRP A 354 -2.08 -21.74 -5.36
CA TRP A 354 -1.18 -22.73 -4.77
C TRP A 354 -0.83 -22.36 -3.33
N THR A 355 -0.71 -23.36 -2.47
CA THR A 355 0.03 -23.22 -1.20
C THR A 355 1.49 -23.53 -1.46
N VAL A 356 2.39 -22.61 -1.15
CA VAL A 356 3.84 -22.77 -1.28
C VAL A 356 4.47 -22.75 0.10
N GLU A 357 5.13 -23.85 0.44
CA GLU A 357 5.89 -24.03 1.67
C GLU A 357 7.39 -23.89 1.35
N GLY A 358 8.15 -23.26 2.25
CA GLY A 358 9.58 -23.08 2.05
C GLY A 358 10.30 -22.50 3.25
N ASP A 359 11.61 -22.41 3.12
CA ASP A 359 12.49 -21.77 4.08
C ASP A 359 12.55 -20.28 3.80
N PHE A 360 12.03 -19.48 4.73
CA PHE A 360 12.15 -18.02 4.72
C PHE A 360 13.27 -17.59 5.67
N THR A 361 14.21 -16.79 5.17
CA THR A 361 15.34 -16.27 5.92
C THR A 361 15.29 -14.75 5.96
N MET A 362 15.29 -14.19 7.17
CA MET A 362 15.37 -12.74 7.41
C MET A 362 16.22 -12.49 8.64
N HIS A 363 17.09 -11.47 8.59
CA HIS A 363 17.91 -11.06 9.73
C HIS A 363 18.73 -12.23 10.33
N GLY A 364 19.24 -13.10 9.44
CA GLY A 364 20.05 -14.28 9.80
C GLY A 364 19.27 -15.47 10.38
N VAL A 365 17.97 -15.34 10.59
CA VAL A 365 17.12 -16.41 11.13
C VAL A 365 16.35 -17.07 9.99
N LYS A 366 16.43 -18.40 9.91
CA LYS A 366 15.69 -19.23 8.94
C LYS A 366 14.51 -19.91 9.63
N LYS A 367 13.31 -19.75 9.07
CA LYS A 367 12.08 -20.40 9.55
C LYS A 367 11.23 -20.93 8.39
N PRO A 368 10.46 -22.02 8.60
CA PRO A 368 9.49 -22.46 7.62
C PRO A 368 8.36 -21.44 7.48
N LEU A 369 7.94 -21.18 6.26
CA LEU A 369 6.84 -20.29 5.92
C LEU A 369 5.96 -20.95 4.85
N ALA A 370 4.65 -20.92 5.06
CA ALA A 370 3.66 -21.37 4.09
C ALA A 370 2.81 -20.17 3.64
N VAL A 371 2.71 -19.94 2.33
CA VAL A 371 1.97 -18.82 1.75
C VAL A 371 1.03 -19.29 0.65
N GLU A 372 -0.12 -18.63 0.57
CA GLU A 372 -1.06 -18.77 -0.53
C GLU A 372 -0.64 -17.83 -1.65
N ILE A 373 -0.37 -18.37 -2.83
CA ILE A 373 -0.05 -17.58 -4.00
C ILE A 373 -1.14 -17.73 -5.05
N ALA A 374 -1.49 -16.62 -5.69
CA ALA A 374 -2.25 -16.65 -6.93
C ALA A 374 -1.30 -16.47 -8.11
N VAL A 375 -1.50 -17.27 -9.16
CA VAL A 375 -0.74 -17.22 -10.41
C VAL A 375 -1.68 -16.87 -11.55
N ARG A 376 -1.26 -15.95 -12.40
CA ARG A 376 -2.01 -15.53 -13.59
C ARG A 376 -1.08 -15.39 -14.77
N GLU A 377 -1.54 -15.77 -15.96
CA GLU A 377 -0.82 -15.47 -17.19
C GLU A 377 -0.92 -13.98 -17.50
N ILE A 378 0.19 -13.39 -17.95
CA ILE A 378 0.23 -12.03 -18.48
C ILE A 378 0.33 -12.12 -20.01
N PRO A 379 -0.69 -11.64 -20.74
CA PRO A 379 -0.73 -11.71 -22.19
C PRO A 379 0.51 -11.07 -22.85
N LEU A 380 0.99 -11.70 -23.93
CA LEU A 380 2.10 -11.19 -24.73
C LEU A 380 1.86 -9.74 -25.19
N GLU A 381 0.63 -9.41 -25.59
CA GLU A 381 0.26 -8.06 -26.04
C GLU A 381 0.56 -6.99 -24.98
N LEU A 382 0.32 -7.27 -23.70
CA LEU A 382 0.62 -6.33 -22.61
C LEU A 382 2.13 -6.20 -22.39
N ILE A 383 2.87 -7.31 -22.44
CA ILE A 383 4.34 -7.33 -22.32
C ILE A 383 4.99 -6.54 -23.46
N GLN A 384 4.54 -6.73 -24.69
CA GLN A 384 5.04 -6.03 -25.88
C GLN A 384 4.68 -4.54 -25.85
N LYS A 385 3.44 -4.19 -25.45
CA LYS A 385 3.01 -2.80 -25.31
C LYS A 385 3.81 -2.04 -24.25
N ALA A 386 4.29 -2.73 -23.21
CA ALA A 386 5.19 -2.18 -22.21
C ALA A 386 6.68 -2.24 -22.61
N HIS A 387 7.00 -2.84 -23.77
CA HIS A 387 8.35 -3.06 -24.27
C HIS A 387 9.23 -3.89 -23.31
N TRP A 388 8.66 -4.95 -22.75
CA TRP A 388 9.31 -5.74 -21.70
C TRP A 388 9.84 -7.11 -22.12
N GLY A 389 9.42 -7.63 -23.27
CA GLY A 389 9.89 -8.90 -23.83
C GLY A 389 9.03 -9.38 -24.99
N GLU A 390 9.39 -10.54 -25.54
CA GLU A 390 8.72 -11.16 -26.70
C GLU A 390 7.97 -12.45 -26.34
N THR A 391 7.81 -12.74 -25.04
CA THR A 391 7.07 -13.90 -24.54
C THR A 391 5.98 -13.48 -23.55
N PRO A 392 4.91 -14.27 -23.37
CA PRO A 392 3.99 -14.10 -22.26
C PRO A 392 4.74 -14.07 -20.92
N GLY A 393 4.19 -13.34 -19.96
CA GLY A 393 4.68 -13.29 -18.59
C GLY A 393 3.83 -14.15 -17.65
N LEU A 394 4.30 -14.32 -16.42
CA LEU A 394 3.55 -14.99 -15.36
C LEU A 394 3.51 -14.10 -14.12
N GLY A 395 2.31 -13.68 -13.74
CA GLY A 395 2.04 -12.87 -12.57
C GLY A 395 1.87 -13.73 -11.33
N PHE A 396 2.48 -13.32 -10.21
CA PHE A 396 2.42 -13.97 -8.91
C PHE A 396 2.01 -12.94 -7.86
N SER A 397 0.94 -13.24 -7.11
CA SER A 397 0.49 -12.39 -6.02
C SER A 397 0.31 -13.16 -4.73
N THR A 398 0.77 -12.61 -3.61
CA THR A 398 0.52 -13.20 -2.28
C THR A 398 0.45 -12.11 -1.23
N LYS A 399 -0.28 -12.40 -0.14
CA LYS A 399 -0.35 -11.54 1.04
C LYS A 399 -0.36 -12.42 2.29
N PHE A 400 0.56 -12.15 3.21
CA PHE A 400 0.71 -12.91 4.44
C PHE A 400 1.18 -12.01 5.58
N LYS A 401 1.15 -12.54 6.79
CA LYS A 401 1.61 -11.86 8.00
C LYS A 401 2.85 -12.55 8.52
N LEU A 402 3.79 -11.79 9.05
CA LEU A 402 4.94 -12.31 9.78
C LEU A 402 5.21 -11.44 11.00
N LYS A 403 5.86 -12.00 12.02
CA LYS A 403 6.32 -11.23 13.18
C LYS A 403 7.80 -10.88 13.04
N LEU A 404 8.18 -9.65 13.35
CA LEU A 404 9.59 -9.22 13.35
C LEU A 404 10.39 -10.00 14.40
N SER A 405 9.80 -10.18 15.58
CA SER A 405 10.38 -10.94 16.70
C SER A 405 10.69 -12.40 16.34
N ASP A 406 9.94 -13.01 15.41
CA ASP A 406 10.22 -14.37 14.93
C ASP A 406 11.58 -14.49 14.24
N PHE A 407 12.11 -13.39 13.73
CA PHE A 407 13.38 -13.33 13.00
C PHE A 407 14.46 -12.57 13.80
N GLY A 408 14.26 -12.40 15.10
CA GLY A 408 15.23 -11.73 15.98
C GLY A 408 15.32 -10.22 15.80
N VAL A 409 14.40 -9.61 15.03
CA VAL A 409 14.29 -8.16 14.92
C VAL A 409 13.50 -7.65 16.11
N LYS A 410 14.17 -6.96 17.03
CA LYS A 410 13.55 -6.40 18.24
C LYS A 410 13.16 -4.96 18.01
N ILE A 411 11.89 -4.64 18.20
CA ILE A 411 11.42 -3.26 18.11
C ILE A 411 12.03 -2.46 19.26
N PRO A 412 12.78 -1.37 18.99
CA PRO A 412 13.32 -0.52 20.05
C PRO A 412 12.21 0.06 20.92
N GLU A 413 12.46 0.23 22.23
CA GLU A 413 11.46 0.72 23.21
C GLU A 413 10.75 2.01 22.76
N VAL A 414 11.51 2.93 22.17
CA VAL A 414 11.02 4.21 21.64
C VAL A 414 10.04 4.07 20.46
N ALA A 415 9.98 2.89 19.84
CA ALA A 415 9.18 2.59 18.65
C ALA A 415 8.02 1.60 18.92
N VAL A 416 7.95 0.97 20.09
CA VAL A 416 6.93 -0.07 20.42
C VAL A 416 5.49 0.42 20.24
N ALA A 417 5.25 1.71 20.49
CA ALA A 417 3.91 2.29 20.30
C ALA A 417 3.55 2.62 18.85
N LYS A 418 4.54 2.63 17.94
CA LYS A 418 4.41 3.09 16.54
C LYS A 418 4.57 1.97 15.53
N VAL A 419 5.32 0.92 15.88
CA VAL A 419 5.59 -0.22 15.02
C VAL A 419 4.98 -1.46 15.64
N SER A 420 4.10 -2.12 14.89
CA SER A 420 3.58 -3.45 15.21
C SER A 420 4.64 -4.51 14.96
N ASP A 421 4.76 -5.47 15.89
CA ASP A 421 5.58 -6.67 15.71
C ASP A 421 5.05 -7.55 14.57
N GLU A 422 3.73 -7.60 14.38
CA GLU A 422 3.13 -8.25 13.23
C GLU A 422 3.08 -7.27 12.05
N VAL A 423 3.74 -7.64 10.95
CA VAL A 423 3.72 -6.89 9.68
C VAL A 423 2.99 -7.70 8.61
N THR A 424 2.23 -7.00 7.78
CA THR A 424 1.55 -7.58 6.62
C THR A 424 2.41 -7.39 5.38
N VAL A 425 2.87 -8.48 4.79
CA VAL A 425 3.69 -8.45 3.57
C VAL A 425 2.83 -8.82 2.37
N ALA A 426 2.97 -8.08 1.28
CA ALA A 426 2.34 -8.38 0.01
C ALA A 426 3.35 -8.34 -1.13
N PHE A 427 3.17 -9.24 -2.09
CA PHE A 427 3.96 -9.36 -3.31
C PHE A 427 3.02 -9.30 -4.50
N GLU A 428 3.40 -8.50 -5.49
CA GLU A 428 2.83 -8.46 -6.84
C GLU A 428 4.02 -8.50 -7.81
N LEU A 429 4.30 -9.67 -8.37
CA LEU A 429 5.47 -9.92 -9.20
C LEU A 429 5.05 -10.40 -10.58
N VAL A 430 5.81 -10.05 -11.61
CA VAL A 430 5.71 -10.65 -12.93
C VAL A 430 7.05 -11.25 -13.31
N GLY A 431 7.04 -12.56 -13.53
CA GLY A 431 8.14 -13.31 -14.10
C GLY A 431 8.11 -13.25 -15.63
N LEU A 432 9.27 -13.06 -16.23
CA LEU A 432 9.46 -13.21 -17.67
C LEU A 432 10.20 -14.52 -17.94
N LEU A 433 9.94 -15.13 -19.10
CA LEU A 433 10.63 -16.36 -19.48
C LEU A 433 12.15 -16.18 -19.40
N LYS A 434 12.84 -17.19 -18.87
CA LYS A 434 14.29 -17.28 -18.94
C LYS A 434 14.65 -17.69 -20.36
N GLU A 435 15.40 -16.83 -21.05
CA GLU A 435 15.94 -17.08 -22.39
C GLU A 435 16.96 -18.21 -22.39
#